data_AF-A0A1X2G990-F1
#
_entry.id   AF-A0A1X2G990-F1
#
_cell.length_a   1.000
_cell.length_b   1.000
_cell.length_c   1.000
_cell.angle_alpha   90.00
_cell.angle_beta   90.00
_cell.angle_gamma   90.00
#
_symmetry.space_group_name_H-M   'P 1'
#
loop_
_entity.id
_entity.type
_entity.pdbx_description
1 polymer ?
#
loop_
_entity_poly.entity_id
_entity_poly.type
_entity_poly.pdbx_seq_one_letter_code
_entity_poly.pdbx_strand_id
1 'polypeptide(L)'
;MKLQHLLAPALGLAWAVTQVASVPVQLFKRGSVPPSQDPFYQAPSNLATYSNGAIIRSREFGYVHNIAGAYQLLYRTTDVLGNAMATVTTVLKPYNANTGALVSYQFAEDSPWMDCAPSYSLDQNSTTLDQVLIEALLYKGYYVMASDYEGPNSVFTCGGTSGNGVLDGVRAALASSSLTGISSSAAVQLWGYSGGALATGWAVQSQKTYAPELNIIGAAMGGTPVNINATLNAVNGGSFSELIPAGILGLSQQYPDLLSYVFSAIKPEYQQLWQSARKQCLHQMSQFSKQDMAQYFNRPDYLNADVVTKYISASEMGHLGTPTIPLHLYHAIHDEVVPYANAKNLVQTWCAGGANIQFTSDELSEHLILAVTGGADAFNFIVNRFSGAPLTAGCTFKTTLTSALDSGALSTFGSVIFDELKTLLNVGIGLYGS
;
A
#
# COMPACT_ATOMS: atom_id res chain seq x y z
N MET A 1 -24.82 36.01 75.49
CA MET A 1 -25.15 34.58 75.55
C MET A 1 -26.42 34.34 74.75
N LYS A 2 -26.33 33.51 73.69
CA LYS A 2 -27.41 32.85 72.91
C LYS A 2 -28.22 33.75 71.95
N LEU A 3 -28.00 33.58 70.63
CA LEU A 3 -28.72 32.70 69.67
C LEU A 3 -30.12 33.26 69.33
N GLN A 4 -30.35 33.88 68.18
CA GLN A 4 -30.48 33.35 66.81
C GLN A 4 -31.96 33.33 66.34
N HIS A 5 -32.15 33.80 65.09
CA HIS A 5 -33.24 33.59 64.13
C HIS A 5 -34.43 34.56 64.11
N LEU A 6 -34.49 35.35 63.03
CA LEU A 6 -35.49 35.20 61.95
C LEU A 6 -35.19 36.22 60.83
N LEU A 7 -35.01 35.74 59.60
CA LEU A 7 -34.89 36.52 58.37
C LEU A 7 -35.87 35.96 57.34
N ALA A 8 -36.68 36.84 56.74
CA ALA A 8 -37.19 36.81 55.35
C ALA A 8 -38.03 38.10 55.11
N PRO A 9 -38.36 38.50 53.86
CA PRO A 9 -37.48 38.79 52.72
C PRO A 9 -37.90 40.08 51.95
N ALA A 10 -37.03 40.67 51.12
CA ALA A 10 -37.39 41.54 49.98
C ALA A 10 -36.16 41.73 49.06
N LEU A 11 -36.12 41.04 47.91
CA LEU A 11 -36.45 41.55 46.56
C LEU A 11 -35.38 42.49 45.96
N GLY A 12 -34.74 42.06 44.86
CA GLY A 12 -33.96 42.97 44.02
C GLY A 12 -33.04 42.33 42.95
N LEU A 13 -33.63 41.83 41.86
CA LEU A 13 -33.09 41.68 40.49
C LEU A 13 -31.75 40.96 40.26
N ALA A 14 -31.83 39.70 39.80
CA ALA A 14 -30.77 39.04 39.04
C ALA A 14 -31.05 39.13 37.53
N TRP A 15 -30.07 39.60 36.78
CA TRP A 15 -30.03 39.51 35.31
C TRP A 15 -29.95 38.04 34.89
N ALA A 16 -30.92 37.58 34.09
CA ALA A 16 -30.85 36.28 33.45
C ALA A 16 -29.87 36.34 32.27
N VAL A 17 -28.63 35.92 32.49
CA VAL A 17 -27.74 35.53 31.40
C VAL A 17 -28.23 34.17 30.91
N THR A 18 -28.86 34.13 29.73
CA THR A 18 -29.14 32.88 29.03
C THR A 18 -27.81 32.23 28.67
N GLN A 19 -27.36 31.28 29.50
CA GLN A 19 -26.31 30.36 29.08
C GLN A 19 -26.88 29.48 27.98
N VAL A 20 -26.44 29.74 26.75
CA VAL A 20 -26.55 28.76 25.67
C VAL A 20 -25.63 27.62 26.09
N ALA A 21 -26.20 26.54 26.62
CA ALA A 21 -25.47 25.30 26.83
C ALA A 21 -24.98 24.84 25.45
N SER A 22 -23.68 25.01 25.19
CA SER A 22 -23.01 24.34 24.09
C SER A 22 -23.11 22.86 24.36
N VAL A 23 -24.05 22.19 23.68
CA VAL A 23 -24.04 20.73 23.60
C VAL A 23 -22.69 20.37 22.98
N PRO A 24 -21.80 19.66 23.69
CA PRO A 24 -20.59 19.18 23.06
C PRO A 24 -21.05 18.26 21.93
N VAL A 25 -20.79 18.66 20.68
CA VAL A 25 -20.89 17.76 19.55
C VAL A 25 -19.81 16.71 19.79
N GLN A 26 -20.18 15.63 20.46
CA GLN A 26 -19.40 14.41 20.42
C GLN A 26 -19.49 13.91 18.98
N LEU A 27 -18.51 14.28 18.17
CA LEU A 27 -18.17 13.60 16.93
C LEU A 27 -17.82 12.16 17.29
N PHE A 28 -18.83 11.31 17.42
CA PHE A 28 -18.62 9.88 17.36
C PHE A 28 -18.08 9.59 15.95
N LYS A 29 -16.76 9.38 15.84
CA LYS A 29 -16.17 8.71 14.68
C LYS A 29 -16.86 7.35 14.60
N ARG A 30 -17.89 7.26 13.76
CA ARG A 30 -18.44 5.99 13.32
C ARG A 30 -17.26 5.31 12.61
N GLY A 31 -16.75 4.20 13.15
CA GLY A 31 -15.75 3.41 12.44
C GLY A 31 -16.26 3.15 11.03
N SER A 32 -15.39 3.26 10.03
CA SER A 32 -15.75 3.03 8.63
C SER A 32 -16.52 1.72 8.48
N VAL A 33 -17.51 1.71 7.60
CA VAL A 33 -18.22 0.49 7.23
C VAL A 33 -17.26 -0.37 6.42
N PRO A 34 -17.11 -1.68 6.72
CA PRO A 34 -16.26 -2.55 5.92
C PRO A 34 -16.63 -2.48 4.43
N PRO A 35 -15.65 -2.47 3.50
CA PRO A 35 -15.89 -2.38 2.06
C PRO A 35 -16.98 -3.33 1.53
N SER A 36 -17.00 -4.56 2.02
CA SER A 36 -17.98 -5.60 1.67
C SER A 36 -19.42 -5.27 2.05
N GLN A 37 -19.62 -4.31 2.95
CA GLN A 37 -20.91 -3.86 3.46
C GLN A 37 -21.24 -2.42 3.06
N ASP A 38 -20.34 -1.76 2.34
CA ASP A 38 -20.45 -0.34 1.99
C ASP A 38 -20.84 -0.16 0.51
N PRO A 39 -22.05 0.37 0.22
CA PRO A 39 -22.49 0.64 -1.15
C PRO A 39 -21.55 1.55 -1.95
N PHE A 40 -20.69 2.33 -1.28
CA PHE A 40 -19.68 3.14 -1.95
C PHE A 40 -18.76 2.33 -2.86
N TYR A 41 -18.45 1.07 -2.52
CA TYR A 41 -17.55 0.20 -3.29
C TYR A 41 -18.25 -0.52 -4.47
N GLN A 42 -19.59 -0.46 -4.57
CA GLN A 42 -20.34 -1.21 -5.59
C GLN A 42 -20.29 -0.55 -6.97
N ALA A 43 -19.69 -1.20 -7.97
CA ALA A 43 -19.66 -0.66 -9.32
C ALA A 43 -21.07 -0.40 -9.91
N PRO A 44 -21.30 0.73 -10.62
CA PRO A 44 -22.56 0.96 -11.32
C PRO A 44 -22.67 0.06 -12.56
N SER A 45 -23.89 -0.22 -13.02
CA SER A 45 -24.14 -1.10 -14.18
C SER A 45 -23.60 -0.54 -15.51
N ASN A 46 -23.46 0.78 -15.62
CA ASN A 46 -22.90 1.45 -16.79
C ASN A 46 -21.37 1.68 -16.70
N LEU A 47 -20.65 0.95 -15.85
CA LEU A 47 -19.21 1.13 -15.64
C LEU A 47 -18.38 1.20 -16.93
N ALA A 48 -18.75 0.39 -17.94
CA ALA A 48 -18.05 0.35 -19.22
C ALA A 48 -18.13 1.66 -20.04
N THR A 49 -19.03 2.58 -19.69
CA THR A 49 -19.12 3.90 -20.37
C THR A 49 -18.14 4.92 -19.83
N TYR A 50 -17.47 4.64 -18.70
CA TYR A 50 -16.50 5.53 -18.08
C TYR A 50 -15.10 5.29 -18.66
N SER A 51 -14.35 6.37 -18.89
CA SER A 51 -12.94 6.28 -19.24
C SER A 51 -12.09 5.78 -18.07
N ASN A 52 -10.94 5.17 -18.36
CA ASN A 52 -9.96 4.80 -17.34
C ASN A 52 -9.55 6.02 -16.50
N GLY A 53 -9.58 5.88 -15.17
CA GLY A 53 -9.33 6.96 -14.21
C GLY A 53 -10.50 7.92 -13.96
N ALA A 54 -11.66 7.73 -14.61
CA ALA A 54 -12.81 8.58 -14.37
C ALA A 54 -13.39 8.35 -12.96
N ILE A 55 -13.61 9.44 -12.22
CA ILE A 55 -14.25 9.42 -10.90
C ILE A 55 -15.74 9.12 -11.08
N ILE A 56 -16.22 8.04 -10.46
CA ILE A 56 -17.60 7.59 -10.46
C ILE A 56 -18.36 8.18 -9.26
N ARG A 57 -17.73 8.14 -8.08
CA ARG A 57 -18.24 8.70 -6.82
C ARG A 57 -17.09 9.22 -5.98
N SER A 58 -17.39 10.17 -5.10
CA SER A 58 -16.45 10.71 -4.14
C SER A 58 -17.11 10.94 -2.79
N ARG A 59 -16.34 10.83 -1.71
CA ARG A 59 -16.77 11.24 -0.36
C ARG A 59 -15.59 11.74 0.45
N GLU A 60 -15.85 12.59 1.43
CA GLU A 60 -14.89 12.82 2.50
C GLU A 60 -14.72 11.54 3.32
N PHE A 61 -13.49 11.31 3.76
CA PHE A 61 -13.09 10.14 4.53
C PHE A 61 -12.58 10.59 5.89
N GLY A 62 -13.05 9.93 6.96
CA GLY A 62 -12.56 10.20 8.30
C GLY A 62 -11.18 9.58 8.47
N TYR A 63 -10.10 10.33 8.27
CA TYR A 63 -8.76 9.83 8.54
C TYR A 63 -8.41 9.92 10.03
N VAL A 64 -7.67 8.95 10.55
CA VAL A 64 -7.30 8.90 11.98
C VAL A 64 -6.39 10.06 12.41
N HIS A 65 -5.47 10.48 11.54
CA HIS A 65 -4.56 11.59 11.81
C HIS A 65 -5.16 12.95 11.46
N ASN A 66 -4.73 13.99 12.18
CA ASN A 66 -5.17 15.37 11.97
C ASN A 66 -4.50 15.99 10.74
N ILE A 67 -5.15 15.86 9.59
CA ILE A 67 -4.73 16.45 8.31
C ILE A 67 -5.83 17.38 7.76
N ALA A 68 -5.52 18.17 6.73
CA ALA A 68 -6.45 19.16 6.18
C ALA A 68 -7.62 18.55 5.41
N GLY A 69 -7.48 17.32 4.92
CA GLY A 69 -8.60 16.58 4.34
C GLY A 69 -8.20 15.19 3.85
N ALA A 70 -9.15 14.28 3.84
CA ALA A 70 -9.03 12.98 3.22
C ALA A 70 -10.28 12.68 2.40
N TYR A 71 -10.08 12.10 1.22
CA TYR A 71 -11.15 11.92 0.25
C TYR A 71 -11.02 10.53 -0.38
N GLN A 72 -12.11 9.76 -0.37
CA GLN A 72 -12.18 8.52 -1.13
C GLN A 72 -12.83 8.80 -2.49
N LEU A 73 -12.21 8.29 -3.54
CA LEU A 73 -12.67 8.38 -4.92
C LEU A 73 -12.88 6.96 -5.44
N LEU A 74 -14.12 6.60 -5.77
CA LEU A 74 -14.39 5.41 -6.57
C LEU A 74 -14.12 5.76 -8.03
N TYR A 75 -13.22 5.05 -8.69
CA TYR A 75 -12.83 5.32 -10.07
C TYR A 75 -12.92 4.08 -10.94
N ARG A 76 -13.10 4.28 -12.24
CA ARG A 76 -13.05 3.21 -13.24
C ARG A 76 -11.61 2.86 -13.58
N THR A 77 -11.31 1.57 -13.63
CA THR A 77 -10.06 1.00 -14.13
C THR A 77 -10.36 -0.24 -15.00
N THR A 78 -9.31 -0.99 -15.36
CA THR A 78 -9.39 -2.17 -16.22
C THR A 78 -8.61 -3.33 -15.57
N ASP A 79 -9.23 -4.49 -15.44
CA ASP A 79 -8.55 -5.70 -14.95
C ASP A 79 -7.55 -6.25 -15.99
N VAL A 80 -6.74 -7.24 -15.59
CA VAL A 80 -5.75 -7.87 -16.48
C VAL A 80 -6.38 -8.55 -17.71
N LEU A 81 -7.67 -8.86 -17.69
CA LEU A 81 -8.41 -9.48 -18.79
C LEU A 81 -9.04 -8.44 -19.75
N GLY A 82 -8.92 -7.14 -19.45
CA GLY A 82 -9.50 -6.07 -20.24
C GLY A 82 -10.93 -5.68 -19.85
N ASN A 83 -11.48 -6.26 -18.78
CA ASN A 83 -12.82 -5.92 -18.30
C ASN A 83 -12.80 -4.61 -17.51
N ALA A 84 -13.87 -3.83 -17.63
CA ALA A 84 -14.04 -2.64 -16.79
C ALA A 84 -14.24 -3.05 -15.33
N MET A 85 -13.53 -2.40 -14.42
CA MET A 85 -13.56 -2.61 -12.98
C MET A 85 -13.67 -1.25 -12.27
N ALA A 86 -14.28 -1.21 -11.07
CA ALA A 86 -14.31 -0.01 -10.23
C ALA A 86 -13.58 -0.33 -8.93
N THR A 87 -12.72 0.59 -8.49
CA THR A 87 -12.01 0.46 -7.21
C THR A 87 -11.82 1.84 -6.58
N VAL A 88 -11.31 1.88 -5.36
CA VAL A 88 -11.20 3.11 -4.55
C VAL A 88 -9.75 3.58 -4.48
N THR A 89 -9.56 4.89 -4.45
CA THR A 89 -8.32 5.51 -3.95
C THR A 89 -8.66 6.52 -2.86
N THR A 90 -7.84 6.56 -1.81
CA THR A 90 -7.90 7.57 -0.77
C THR A 90 -6.83 8.63 -1.02
N VAL A 91 -7.23 9.88 -1.22
CA VAL A 91 -6.33 11.04 -1.36
C VAL A 91 -6.25 11.79 -0.04
N LEU A 92 -5.05 11.97 0.48
CA LEU A 92 -4.71 12.61 1.74
C LEU A 92 -4.06 13.97 1.47
N LYS A 93 -4.57 15.01 2.13
CA LYS A 93 -4.14 16.40 2.00
C LYS A 93 -3.58 16.90 3.33
N PRO A 94 -2.28 17.23 3.42
CA PRO A 94 -1.71 17.83 4.62
C PRO A 94 -2.05 19.34 4.71
N TYR A 95 -1.89 19.94 5.88
CA TYR A 95 -2.15 21.38 6.08
C TYR A 95 -1.18 22.28 5.30
N ASN A 96 0.07 21.85 5.13
CA ASN A 96 1.11 22.52 4.35
C ASN A 96 1.18 22.00 2.90
N ALA A 97 0.03 21.62 2.33
CA ALA A 97 -0.06 20.98 1.01
C ALA A 97 0.62 21.76 -0.12
N ASN A 98 1.60 21.12 -0.75
CA ASN A 98 2.14 21.48 -2.06
C ASN A 98 1.24 20.87 -3.14
N THR A 99 0.44 21.70 -3.80
CA THR A 99 -0.53 21.27 -4.82
C THR A 99 0.12 20.66 -6.07
N GLY A 100 1.41 20.87 -6.29
CA GLY A 100 2.16 20.33 -7.42
C GLY A 100 2.83 18.97 -7.18
N ALA A 101 2.68 18.37 -6.00
CA ALA A 101 3.38 17.13 -5.63
C ALA A 101 2.42 16.05 -5.12
N LEU A 102 2.33 14.94 -5.85
CA LEU A 102 1.55 13.74 -5.48
C LEU A 102 2.47 12.54 -5.31
N VAL A 103 2.37 11.85 -4.19
CA VAL A 103 2.94 10.51 -4.02
C VAL A 103 1.83 9.48 -4.08
N SER A 104 1.94 8.56 -5.03
CA SER A 104 1.15 7.35 -5.08
C SER A 104 1.85 6.30 -4.23
N TYR A 105 1.26 5.98 -3.07
CA TYR A 105 1.79 5.02 -2.13
C TYR A 105 1.02 3.70 -2.22
N GLN A 106 1.73 2.61 -2.44
CA GLN A 106 1.19 1.27 -2.55
C GLN A 106 1.44 0.53 -1.23
N PHE A 107 0.37 0.33 -0.46
CA PHE A 107 0.36 -0.57 0.70
C PHE A 107 0.70 -2.00 0.29
N ALA A 108 1.21 -2.80 1.22
CA ALA A 108 1.22 -4.26 1.08
C ALA A 108 -0.10 -4.84 1.60
N GLU A 109 -1.15 -4.87 0.77
CA GLU A 109 -2.47 -5.43 1.13
C GLU A 109 -2.38 -6.94 1.41
N ASP A 110 -1.67 -7.67 0.55
CA ASP A 110 -1.24 -9.07 0.71
C ASP A 110 -2.35 -10.04 1.12
N SER A 111 -3.59 -9.77 0.69
CA SER A 111 -4.78 -10.45 1.19
C SER A 111 -5.80 -10.70 0.09
N PRO A 112 -6.53 -11.83 0.09
CA PRO A 112 -7.50 -12.16 -0.95
C PRO A 112 -8.92 -11.61 -0.66
N TRP A 113 -9.03 -10.56 0.16
CA TRP A 113 -10.32 -10.07 0.68
C TRP A 113 -10.42 -8.54 0.74
N MET A 114 -11.50 -8.01 0.16
CA MET A 114 -11.70 -6.56 0.01
C MET A 114 -11.78 -5.76 1.32
N ASP A 115 -12.08 -6.38 2.45
CA ASP A 115 -12.09 -5.67 3.75
C ASP A 115 -10.68 -5.49 4.32
N CYS A 116 -9.65 -5.87 3.57
CA CYS A 116 -8.24 -5.60 3.85
C CYS A 116 -7.72 -4.41 3.03
N ALA A 117 -8.55 -3.89 2.12
CA ALA A 117 -8.17 -2.87 1.17
C ALA A 117 -7.59 -1.62 1.85
N PRO A 118 -6.55 -0.99 1.27
CA PRO A 118 -5.88 0.20 1.82
C PRO A 118 -6.84 1.32 2.24
N SER A 119 -7.88 1.57 1.44
CA SER A 119 -8.86 2.62 1.68
C SER A 119 -9.65 2.43 2.98
N TYR A 120 -9.81 1.19 3.46
CA TYR A 120 -10.42 0.85 4.74
C TYR A 120 -9.38 0.73 5.86
N SER A 121 -8.23 0.12 5.57
CA SER A 121 -7.12 -0.05 6.52
C SER A 121 -6.59 1.28 7.05
N LEU A 122 -6.63 2.35 6.25
CA LEU A 122 -6.25 3.71 6.64
C LEU A 122 -7.10 4.33 7.77
N ASP A 123 -8.34 3.85 8.01
CA ASP A 123 -9.19 4.30 9.12
C ASP A 123 -9.02 3.44 10.38
N GLN A 124 -8.36 2.29 10.27
CA GLN A 124 -8.17 1.43 11.43
C GLN A 124 -7.19 2.11 12.40
N ASN A 125 -7.55 2.16 13.67
CA ASN A 125 -6.73 2.75 14.75
C ASN A 125 -5.58 1.81 15.16
N SER A 126 -4.83 1.35 14.16
CA SER A 126 -3.56 0.65 14.27
C SER A 126 -2.48 1.55 13.69
N THR A 127 -1.24 1.41 14.16
CA THR A 127 -0.07 2.05 13.55
C THR A 127 0.68 0.99 12.76
N THR A 128 0.57 1.02 11.43
CA THR A 128 1.34 0.16 10.52
C THR A 128 2.55 0.89 9.96
N LEU A 129 3.51 0.15 9.42
CA LEU A 129 4.66 0.73 8.74
C LEU A 129 4.23 1.65 7.58
N ASP A 130 3.28 1.19 6.76
CA ASP A 130 2.75 1.98 5.63
C ASP A 130 2.17 3.33 6.10
N GLN A 131 1.41 3.34 7.19
CA GLN A 131 0.85 4.58 7.76
C GLN A 131 1.96 5.54 8.22
N VAL A 132 2.97 5.04 8.93
CA VAL A 132 4.10 5.86 9.40
C VAL A 132 4.87 6.47 8.21
N LEU A 133 5.07 5.72 7.12
CA LEU A 133 5.73 6.22 5.91
C LEU A 133 4.86 7.23 5.15
N ILE A 134 3.54 7.03 5.11
CA ILE A 134 2.58 8.01 4.57
C ILE A 134 2.61 9.30 5.38
N GLU A 135 2.62 9.21 6.70
CA GLU A 135 2.71 10.37 7.58
C GLU A 135 3.99 11.17 7.31
N ALA A 136 5.14 10.49 7.15
CA ALA A 136 6.38 11.15 6.78
C ALA A 136 6.28 11.97 5.48
N LEU A 137 5.58 11.45 4.46
CA LEU A 137 5.35 12.14 3.20
C LEU A 137 4.43 13.35 3.38
N LEU A 138 3.37 13.20 4.18
CA LEU A 138 2.44 14.27 4.53
C LEU A 138 3.15 15.40 5.28
N TYR A 139 4.10 15.09 6.18
CA TYR A 139 4.93 16.09 6.86
C TYR A 139 5.78 16.94 5.90
N LYS A 140 6.20 16.39 4.75
CA LYS A 140 6.87 17.16 3.67
C LYS A 140 5.92 18.04 2.86
N GLY A 141 4.62 17.99 3.16
CA GLY A 141 3.59 18.74 2.45
C GLY A 141 3.15 18.10 1.15
N TYR A 142 3.54 16.85 0.87
CA TYR A 142 3.09 16.16 -0.34
C TYR A 142 1.65 15.68 -0.19
N TYR A 143 0.85 15.75 -1.26
CA TYR A 143 -0.35 14.93 -1.31
C TYR A 143 0.07 13.47 -1.38
N VAL A 144 -0.66 12.61 -0.68
CA VAL A 144 -0.44 11.16 -0.75
C VAL A 144 -1.75 10.50 -1.18
N MET A 145 -1.68 9.58 -2.13
CA MET A 145 -2.82 8.72 -2.46
C MET A 145 -2.47 7.25 -2.20
N ALA A 146 -3.46 6.46 -1.79
CA ALA A 146 -3.36 5.01 -1.70
C ALA A 146 -4.53 4.39 -2.45
N SER A 147 -4.25 3.59 -3.48
CA SER A 147 -5.27 2.87 -4.25
C SER A 147 -5.46 1.47 -3.72
N ASP A 148 -6.71 1.01 -3.74
CA ASP A 148 -7.07 -0.40 -3.62
C ASP A 148 -6.79 -1.09 -4.96
N TYR A 149 -5.50 -1.20 -5.29
CA TYR A 149 -5.03 -1.58 -6.61
C TYR A 149 -5.37 -3.03 -6.97
N GLU A 150 -5.67 -3.87 -5.97
CA GLU A 150 -6.13 -5.25 -6.16
C GLU A 150 -7.60 -5.35 -6.56
N GLY A 151 -8.31 -4.22 -6.57
CA GLY A 151 -9.70 -4.13 -7.00
C GLY A 151 -10.71 -4.71 -6.00
N PRO A 152 -12.00 -4.75 -6.37
CA PRO A 152 -13.08 -5.16 -5.48
C PRO A 152 -13.07 -6.66 -5.14
N ASN A 153 -12.24 -7.45 -5.82
CA ASN A 153 -12.07 -8.87 -5.58
C ASN A 153 -10.78 -9.20 -4.83
N SER A 154 -9.94 -8.21 -4.50
CA SER A 154 -8.60 -8.36 -3.93
C SER A 154 -7.79 -9.46 -4.62
N VAL A 155 -7.47 -9.21 -5.90
CA VAL A 155 -6.72 -10.15 -6.74
C VAL A 155 -5.22 -10.14 -6.42
N PHE A 156 -4.85 -10.33 -5.14
CA PHE A 156 -3.46 -10.33 -4.69
C PHE A 156 -2.57 -11.21 -5.60
N THR A 157 -1.38 -10.69 -5.92
CA THR A 157 -0.40 -11.20 -6.90
C THR A 157 -0.74 -11.02 -8.38
N CYS A 158 -1.91 -10.48 -8.73
CA CYS A 158 -2.27 -10.18 -10.13
C CYS A 158 -1.66 -8.84 -10.60
N GLY A 159 -0.40 -8.90 -11.06
CA GLY A 159 0.39 -7.71 -11.38
C GLY A 159 -0.24 -6.75 -12.38
N GLY A 160 -0.81 -7.26 -13.48
CA GLY A 160 -1.45 -6.43 -14.51
C GLY A 160 -2.64 -5.61 -13.98
N THR A 161 -3.48 -6.22 -13.14
CA THR A 161 -4.59 -5.52 -12.48
C THR A 161 -4.06 -4.46 -11.52
N SER A 162 -3.05 -4.81 -10.70
CA SER A 162 -2.43 -3.87 -9.75
C SER A 162 -1.82 -2.65 -10.46
N GLY A 163 -1.08 -2.86 -11.54
CA GLY A 163 -0.46 -1.76 -12.31
C GLY A 163 -1.50 -0.81 -12.90
N ASN A 164 -2.57 -1.34 -13.50
CA ASN A 164 -3.67 -0.52 -14.04
C ASN A 164 -4.39 0.26 -12.93
N GLY A 165 -4.69 -0.40 -11.81
CA GLY A 165 -5.32 0.23 -10.64
C GLY A 165 -4.49 1.39 -10.10
N VAL A 166 -3.16 1.23 -9.97
CA VAL A 166 -2.27 2.32 -9.55
C VAL A 166 -2.35 3.51 -10.53
N LEU A 167 -2.15 3.27 -11.83
CA LEU A 167 -2.11 4.34 -12.84
C LEU A 167 -3.46 5.06 -12.99
N ASP A 168 -4.57 4.33 -12.96
CA ASP A 168 -5.91 4.93 -13.01
C ASP A 168 -6.30 5.63 -11.71
N GLY A 169 -5.80 5.16 -10.56
CA GLY A 169 -5.92 5.87 -9.30
C GLY A 169 -5.20 7.22 -9.34
N VAL A 170 -4.01 7.29 -9.94
CA VAL A 170 -3.30 8.56 -10.18
C VAL A 170 -4.13 9.49 -11.07
N ARG A 171 -4.70 8.98 -12.18
CA ARG A 171 -5.62 9.77 -13.02
C ARG A 171 -6.80 10.32 -12.21
N ALA A 172 -7.44 9.49 -11.39
CA ALA A 172 -8.56 9.90 -10.55
C ALA A 172 -8.16 10.96 -9.52
N ALA A 173 -7.01 10.80 -8.86
CA ALA A 173 -6.50 11.78 -7.91
C ALA A 173 -6.24 13.14 -8.58
N LEU A 174 -5.57 13.16 -9.74
CA LEU A 174 -5.31 14.40 -10.49
C LEU A 174 -6.62 15.04 -11.02
N ALA A 175 -7.60 14.23 -11.42
CA ALA A 175 -8.91 14.70 -11.85
C ALA A 175 -9.78 15.26 -10.71
N SER A 176 -9.45 14.96 -9.45
CA SER A 176 -10.18 15.44 -8.26
C SER A 176 -9.82 16.86 -7.82
N SER A 177 -9.10 17.63 -8.64
CA SER A 177 -8.55 18.95 -8.30
C SER A 177 -9.57 19.92 -7.69
N SER A 178 -10.81 19.93 -8.18
CA SER A 178 -11.90 20.77 -7.64
C SER A 178 -12.37 20.36 -6.25
N LEU A 179 -12.17 19.09 -5.87
CA LEU A 179 -12.55 18.54 -4.57
C LEU A 179 -11.39 18.61 -3.57
N THR A 180 -10.20 18.16 -3.95
CA THR A 180 -9.07 18.01 -3.03
C THR A 180 -8.15 19.24 -3.02
N GLY A 181 -8.14 20.01 -4.10
CA GLY A 181 -7.23 21.14 -4.31
C GLY A 181 -5.85 20.76 -4.86
N ILE A 182 -5.62 19.49 -5.20
CA ILE A 182 -4.41 19.08 -5.91
C ILE A 182 -4.40 19.66 -7.33
N SER A 183 -3.23 20.01 -7.85
CA SER A 183 -3.12 20.42 -9.26
C SER A 183 -3.37 19.23 -10.18
N SER A 184 -4.16 19.42 -11.23
CA SER A 184 -4.33 18.41 -12.29
C SER A 184 -3.05 18.14 -13.08
N SER A 185 -2.03 18.99 -12.93
CA SER A 185 -0.70 18.84 -13.54
C SER A 185 0.38 18.51 -12.52
N ALA A 186 0.02 18.08 -11.30
CA ALA A 186 0.99 17.74 -10.27
C ALA A 186 1.98 16.69 -10.78
N ALA A 187 3.26 16.84 -10.41
CA ALA A 187 4.25 15.81 -10.62
C ALA A 187 3.95 14.64 -9.68
N VAL A 188 4.13 13.43 -10.19
CA VAL A 188 3.78 12.19 -9.48
C VAL A 188 5.03 11.38 -9.21
N GLN A 189 5.10 10.80 -8.01
CA GLN A 189 6.05 9.73 -7.69
C GLN A 189 5.34 8.52 -7.13
N LEU A 190 5.88 7.32 -7.36
CA LEU A 190 5.32 6.08 -6.83
C LEU A 190 6.22 5.51 -5.75
N TRP A 191 5.64 4.88 -4.74
CA TRP A 191 6.39 4.16 -3.72
C TRP A 191 5.62 2.96 -3.17
N GLY A 192 6.23 1.78 -3.18
CA GLY A 192 5.74 0.62 -2.45
C GLY A 192 6.85 -0.30 -2.00
N TYR A 193 6.59 -1.08 -0.96
CA TYR A 193 7.50 -2.11 -0.44
C TYR A 193 6.79 -3.46 -0.41
N SER A 194 7.53 -4.57 -0.61
CA SER A 194 6.96 -5.93 -0.61
C SER A 194 5.80 -6.09 -1.61
N GLY A 195 4.60 -6.50 -1.20
CA GLY A 195 3.42 -6.51 -2.09
C GLY A 195 3.09 -5.15 -2.71
N GLY A 196 3.34 -4.05 -2.02
CA GLY A 196 3.24 -2.72 -2.60
C GLY A 196 4.26 -2.48 -3.71
N ALA A 197 5.45 -3.07 -3.62
CA ALA A 197 6.46 -3.02 -4.69
C ALA A 197 6.06 -3.84 -5.92
N LEU A 198 5.23 -4.89 -5.77
CA LEU A 198 4.60 -5.57 -6.91
C LEU A 198 3.75 -4.60 -7.73
N ALA A 199 2.85 -3.88 -7.04
CA ALA A 199 1.97 -2.90 -7.68
C ALA A 199 2.75 -1.74 -8.31
N THR A 200 3.74 -1.20 -7.60
CA THR A 200 4.63 -0.15 -8.12
C THR A 200 5.40 -0.61 -9.35
N GLY A 201 6.02 -1.79 -9.29
CA GLY A 201 6.79 -2.36 -10.40
C GLY A 201 5.95 -2.58 -11.66
N TRP A 202 4.74 -3.10 -11.49
CA TRP A 202 3.78 -3.26 -12.59
C TRP A 202 3.27 -1.93 -13.16
N ALA A 203 3.06 -0.93 -12.32
CA ALA A 203 2.69 0.41 -12.77
C ALA A 203 3.81 1.06 -13.60
N VAL A 204 5.07 1.01 -13.15
CA VAL A 204 6.18 1.67 -13.86
C VAL A 204 6.52 1.00 -15.19
N GLN A 205 6.41 -0.33 -15.30
CA GLN A 205 6.66 -1.01 -16.57
C GLN A 205 5.52 -0.79 -17.59
N SER A 206 4.29 -0.56 -17.11
CA SER A 206 3.11 -0.37 -17.95
C SER A 206 2.87 1.11 -18.32
N GLN A 207 3.45 2.06 -17.58
CA GLN A 207 3.16 3.49 -17.70
C GLN A 207 3.27 4.00 -19.14
N LYS A 208 4.33 3.65 -19.87
CA LYS A 208 4.57 4.17 -21.23
C LYS A 208 3.48 3.80 -22.23
N THR A 209 2.84 2.64 -22.07
CA THR A 209 1.81 2.15 -23.00
C THR A 209 0.40 2.41 -22.48
N TYR A 210 0.19 2.29 -21.16
CA TYR A 210 -1.14 2.39 -20.55
C TYR A 210 -1.51 3.81 -20.13
N ALA A 211 -0.54 4.59 -19.62
CA ALA A 211 -0.76 5.95 -19.12
C ALA A 211 0.39 6.92 -19.46
N PRO A 212 0.72 7.10 -20.75
CA PRO A 212 1.84 7.91 -21.20
C PRO A 212 1.70 9.39 -20.84
N GLU A 213 0.48 9.87 -20.59
CA GLU A 213 0.17 11.26 -20.27
C GLU A 213 0.48 11.64 -18.82
N LEU A 214 0.70 10.68 -17.93
CA LEU A 214 0.98 10.95 -16.52
C LEU A 214 2.42 11.45 -16.34
N ASN A 215 2.57 12.61 -15.69
CA ASN A 215 3.86 13.20 -15.34
C ASN A 215 4.50 12.50 -14.13
N ILE A 216 4.91 11.25 -14.32
CA ILE A 216 5.60 10.46 -13.29
C ILE A 216 7.10 10.78 -13.36
N ILE A 217 7.63 11.40 -12.31
CA ILE A 217 9.02 11.90 -12.27
C ILE A 217 9.99 10.97 -11.54
N GLY A 218 9.48 9.88 -10.96
CA GLY A 218 10.29 8.83 -10.36
C GLY A 218 9.46 7.81 -9.60
N ALA A 219 10.07 6.67 -9.27
CA ALA A 219 9.48 5.70 -8.36
C ALA A 219 10.54 5.05 -7.47
N ALA A 220 10.16 4.75 -6.23
CA ALA A 220 10.95 3.93 -5.32
C ALA A 220 10.24 2.60 -5.06
N MET A 221 10.96 1.48 -5.04
CA MET A 221 10.36 0.20 -4.64
C MET A 221 11.39 -0.74 -4.01
N GLY A 222 10.98 -1.52 -3.01
CA GLY A 222 11.91 -2.42 -2.34
C GLY A 222 11.28 -3.74 -1.93
N GLY A 223 12.14 -4.73 -1.66
CA GLY A 223 11.68 -6.10 -1.37
C GLY A 223 10.79 -6.65 -2.49
N THR A 224 11.12 -6.33 -3.75
CA THR A 224 10.19 -6.40 -4.88
C THR A 224 9.93 -7.84 -5.36
N PRO A 225 8.71 -8.38 -5.25
CA PRO A 225 8.38 -9.74 -5.70
C PRO A 225 8.21 -9.76 -7.22
N VAL A 226 9.31 -10.03 -7.93
CA VAL A 226 9.36 -10.11 -9.40
C VAL A 226 8.74 -11.39 -9.94
N ASN A 227 9.05 -12.53 -9.31
CA ASN A 227 8.57 -13.85 -9.71
C ASN A 227 7.77 -14.44 -8.54
N ILE A 228 6.44 -14.45 -8.67
CA ILE A 228 5.55 -14.86 -7.58
C ILE A 228 5.74 -16.33 -7.24
N ASN A 229 6.00 -17.20 -8.23
CA ASN A 229 6.27 -18.61 -7.94
C ASN A 229 7.52 -18.77 -7.04
N ALA A 230 8.59 -18.03 -7.34
CA ALA A 230 9.81 -18.04 -6.53
C ALA A 230 9.54 -17.53 -5.11
N THR A 231 8.78 -16.43 -4.96
CA THR A 231 8.38 -15.88 -3.66
C THR A 231 7.56 -16.90 -2.85
N LEU A 232 6.53 -17.51 -3.44
CA LEU A 232 5.69 -18.49 -2.74
C LEU A 232 6.47 -19.74 -2.33
N ASN A 233 7.44 -20.19 -3.14
CA ASN A 233 8.32 -21.30 -2.76
C ASN A 233 9.29 -20.91 -1.63
N ALA A 234 9.80 -19.68 -1.61
CA ALA A 234 10.76 -19.22 -0.62
C ALA A 234 10.16 -19.19 0.81
N VAL A 235 8.89 -18.80 0.94
CA VAL A 235 8.23 -18.69 2.24
C VAL A 235 7.66 -20.01 2.78
N ASN A 236 7.65 -21.07 1.97
CA ASN A 236 7.04 -22.36 2.34
C ASN A 236 7.74 -23.01 3.54
N GLY A 237 6.97 -23.38 4.57
CA GLY A 237 7.51 -23.90 5.84
C GLY A 237 8.15 -22.84 6.75
N GLY A 238 8.29 -21.60 6.30
CA GLY A 238 8.85 -20.48 7.05
C GLY A 238 7.80 -19.65 7.80
N SER A 239 8.25 -18.61 8.52
CA SER A 239 7.36 -17.75 9.32
C SER A 239 6.33 -16.97 8.50
N PHE A 240 6.47 -16.89 7.16
CA PHE A 240 5.61 -16.14 6.24
C PHE A 240 4.79 -17.06 5.31
N SER A 241 4.63 -18.34 5.67
CA SER A 241 3.90 -19.33 4.87
C SER A 241 2.43 -18.96 4.61
N GLU A 242 1.83 -18.06 5.39
CA GLU A 242 0.50 -17.49 5.15
C GLU A 242 0.37 -16.70 3.83
N LEU A 243 1.48 -16.20 3.26
CA LEU A 243 1.48 -15.55 1.94
C LEU A 243 1.10 -16.52 0.81
N ILE A 244 1.27 -17.84 1.01
CA ILE A 244 0.95 -18.85 0.00
C ILE A 244 -0.55 -18.95 -0.24
N PRO A 245 -1.40 -19.27 0.77
CA PRO A 245 -2.84 -19.22 0.58
C PRO A 245 -3.31 -17.82 0.19
N ALA A 246 -2.73 -16.74 0.71
CA ALA A 246 -3.13 -15.38 0.33
C ALA A 246 -2.93 -15.14 -1.17
N GLY A 247 -1.72 -15.40 -1.69
CA GLY A 247 -1.39 -15.17 -3.10
C GLY A 247 -2.14 -16.08 -4.06
N ILE A 248 -2.23 -17.38 -3.76
CA ILE A 248 -2.96 -18.33 -4.60
C ILE A 248 -4.45 -17.99 -4.63
N LEU A 249 -5.07 -17.74 -3.48
CA LEU A 249 -6.49 -17.43 -3.42
C LEU A 249 -6.80 -16.08 -4.04
N GLY A 250 -5.96 -15.07 -3.85
CA GLY A 250 -6.10 -13.75 -4.48
C GLY A 250 -6.10 -13.85 -6.00
N LEU A 251 -5.08 -14.47 -6.58
CA LEU A 251 -5.00 -14.69 -8.03
C LEU A 251 -6.19 -15.51 -8.55
N SER A 252 -6.63 -16.50 -7.77
CA SER A 252 -7.79 -17.34 -8.11
C SER A 252 -9.11 -16.58 -8.19
N GLN A 253 -9.24 -15.39 -7.58
CA GLN A 253 -10.44 -14.57 -7.73
C GLN A 253 -10.61 -14.04 -9.16
N GLN A 254 -9.51 -13.90 -9.92
CA GLN A 254 -9.52 -13.49 -11.33
C GLN A 254 -9.74 -14.66 -12.29
N TYR A 255 -9.34 -15.88 -11.91
CA TYR A 255 -9.26 -17.05 -12.78
C TYR A 255 -10.08 -18.24 -12.22
N PRO A 256 -11.32 -18.47 -12.68
CA PRO A 256 -12.18 -19.53 -12.16
C PRO A 256 -11.64 -20.95 -12.32
N ASP A 257 -10.84 -21.21 -13.36
CA ASP A 257 -10.17 -22.49 -13.59
C ASP A 257 -9.02 -22.71 -12.60
N LEU A 258 -8.26 -21.67 -12.25
CA LEU A 258 -7.28 -21.72 -11.16
C LEU A 258 -7.96 -22.03 -9.82
N LEU A 259 -9.04 -21.33 -9.50
CA LEU A 259 -9.81 -21.57 -8.28
C LEU A 259 -10.29 -23.03 -8.19
N SER A 260 -10.85 -23.54 -9.29
CA SER A 260 -11.33 -24.92 -9.38
C SER A 260 -10.19 -25.91 -9.18
N TYR A 261 -9.04 -25.67 -9.81
CA TYR A 261 -7.84 -26.49 -9.61
C TYR A 261 -7.40 -26.50 -8.14
N VAL A 262 -7.25 -25.33 -7.51
CA VAL A 262 -6.78 -25.19 -6.13
C VAL A 262 -7.64 -26.02 -5.19
N PHE A 263 -8.96 -25.89 -5.24
CA PHE A 263 -9.86 -26.66 -4.37
C PHE A 263 -9.95 -28.15 -4.71
N SER A 264 -9.71 -28.54 -5.97
CA SER A 264 -9.59 -29.96 -6.34
C SER A 264 -8.27 -30.59 -5.87
N ALA A 265 -7.22 -29.79 -5.76
CA ALA A 265 -5.89 -30.22 -5.38
C ALA A 265 -5.68 -30.24 -3.86
N ILE A 266 -6.42 -29.44 -3.10
CA ILE A 266 -6.40 -29.43 -1.63
C ILE A 266 -7.04 -30.72 -1.08
N LYS A 267 -6.44 -31.31 -0.05
CA LYS A 267 -7.01 -32.48 0.64
C LYS A 267 -8.33 -32.10 1.33
N PRO A 268 -9.36 -32.97 1.32
CA PRO A 268 -10.69 -32.65 1.83
C PRO A 268 -10.72 -32.03 3.24
N GLU A 269 -9.87 -32.53 4.15
CA GLU A 269 -9.78 -32.06 5.54
C GLU A 269 -9.31 -30.60 5.69
N TYR A 270 -8.66 -30.02 4.67
CA TYR A 270 -8.17 -28.64 4.68
C TYR A 270 -9.01 -27.67 3.84
N GLN A 271 -9.99 -28.16 3.07
CA GLN A 271 -10.79 -27.32 2.18
C GLN A 271 -11.52 -26.20 2.94
N GLN A 272 -12.04 -26.48 4.13
CA GLN A 272 -12.75 -25.47 4.92
C GLN A 272 -11.80 -24.35 5.41
N LEU A 273 -10.58 -24.70 5.81
CA LEU A 273 -9.56 -23.75 6.26
C LEU A 273 -9.12 -22.83 5.11
N TRP A 274 -8.91 -23.37 3.92
CA TRP A 274 -8.61 -22.58 2.72
C TRP A 274 -9.81 -21.74 2.26
N GLN A 275 -11.03 -22.27 2.40
CA GLN A 275 -12.24 -21.51 2.09
C GLN A 275 -12.41 -20.31 3.04
N SER A 276 -12.06 -20.43 4.32
CA SER A 276 -12.09 -19.29 5.24
C SER A 276 -11.03 -18.24 4.91
N ALA A 277 -9.85 -18.65 4.45
CA ALA A 277 -8.76 -17.73 4.10
C ALA A 277 -9.13 -16.72 3.00
N ARG A 278 -10.13 -17.05 2.15
CA ARG A 278 -10.67 -16.13 1.12
C ARG A 278 -11.35 -14.88 1.69
N LYS A 279 -11.60 -14.83 3.00
CA LYS A 279 -12.24 -13.71 3.71
C LYS A 279 -11.44 -13.31 4.94
N GLN A 280 -10.11 -13.35 4.82
CA GLN A 280 -9.18 -13.00 5.89
C GLN A 280 -8.14 -12.03 5.35
N CYS A 281 -7.74 -11.09 6.20
CA CYS A 281 -6.52 -10.32 5.98
C CYS A 281 -5.30 -11.14 6.40
N LEU A 282 -4.12 -10.81 5.87
CA LEU A 282 -2.89 -11.60 6.09
C LEU A 282 -2.62 -11.92 7.57
N HIS A 283 -2.75 -10.93 8.47
CA HIS A 283 -2.52 -11.13 9.91
C HIS A 283 -3.49 -12.14 10.56
N GLN A 284 -4.68 -12.32 9.97
CA GLN A 284 -5.70 -13.30 10.41
C GLN A 284 -5.43 -14.71 9.86
N MET A 285 -4.42 -14.87 9.01
CA MET A 285 -3.99 -16.12 8.40
C MET A 285 -2.78 -16.75 9.10
N SER A 286 -2.42 -16.26 10.31
CA SER A 286 -1.26 -16.71 11.08
C SER A 286 -1.25 -18.22 11.41
N GLN A 287 -2.38 -18.92 11.31
CA GLN A 287 -2.44 -20.39 11.42
C GLN A 287 -1.63 -21.12 10.33
N PHE A 288 -1.36 -20.47 9.19
CA PHE A 288 -0.53 -21.03 8.13
C PHE A 288 0.97 -20.75 8.34
N SER A 289 1.35 -19.90 9.30
CA SER A 289 2.76 -19.60 9.59
C SER A 289 3.51 -20.87 10.00
N LYS A 290 4.72 -21.04 9.45
CA LYS A 290 5.61 -22.20 9.65
C LYS A 290 5.04 -23.54 9.17
N GLN A 291 3.97 -23.50 8.37
CA GLN A 291 3.37 -24.70 7.81
C GLN A 291 3.97 -25.01 6.44
N ASP A 292 4.35 -26.26 6.20
CA ASP A 292 4.67 -26.72 4.85
C ASP A 292 3.37 -26.89 4.06
N MET A 293 3.18 -26.11 3.00
CA MET A 293 1.98 -26.15 2.18
C MET A 293 1.81 -27.48 1.46
N ALA A 294 2.88 -28.24 1.20
CA ALA A 294 2.76 -29.57 0.60
C ALA A 294 1.86 -30.52 1.40
N GLN A 295 1.73 -30.31 2.72
CA GLN A 295 0.84 -31.11 3.56
C GLN A 295 -0.66 -30.88 3.24
N TYR A 296 -1.02 -29.72 2.68
CA TYR A 296 -2.41 -29.34 2.39
C TYR A 296 -2.91 -29.87 1.05
N PHE A 297 -2.00 -30.24 0.14
CA PHE A 297 -2.33 -30.65 -1.23
C PHE A 297 -2.15 -32.15 -1.46
N ASN A 298 -2.86 -32.69 -2.45
CA ASN A 298 -2.76 -34.08 -2.92
C ASN A 298 -1.45 -34.35 -3.70
N ARG A 299 -0.65 -33.32 -3.97
CA ARG A 299 0.68 -33.41 -4.60
C ARG A 299 1.63 -32.37 -3.97
N PRO A 300 2.92 -32.70 -3.80
CA PRO A 300 3.89 -31.80 -3.15
C PRO A 300 4.28 -30.60 -4.02
N ASP A 301 4.20 -30.70 -5.34
CA ASP A 301 4.55 -29.67 -6.31
C ASP A 301 3.32 -28.88 -6.79
N TYR A 302 2.45 -28.50 -5.85
CA TYR A 302 1.15 -27.86 -6.12
C TYR A 302 1.26 -26.56 -6.94
N LEU A 303 2.38 -25.83 -6.85
CA LEU A 303 2.69 -24.62 -7.63
C LEU A 303 3.14 -24.90 -9.07
N ASN A 304 3.53 -26.14 -9.40
CA ASN A 304 4.10 -26.48 -10.71
C ASN A 304 3.07 -27.05 -11.70
N ALA A 305 1.80 -27.13 -11.33
CA ALA A 305 0.77 -27.53 -12.28
C ALA A 305 0.58 -26.47 -13.37
N ASP A 306 0.33 -26.90 -14.61
CA ASP A 306 0.23 -26.04 -15.79
C ASP A 306 -0.74 -24.86 -15.61
N VAL A 307 -1.88 -25.08 -14.94
CA VAL A 307 -2.86 -24.01 -14.66
C VAL A 307 -2.31 -22.97 -13.69
N VAL A 308 -1.51 -23.38 -12.70
CA VAL A 308 -0.90 -22.46 -11.74
C VAL A 308 0.21 -21.67 -12.41
N THR A 309 1.12 -22.37 -13.09
CA THR A 309 2.26 -21.73 -13.76
C THR A 309 1.80 -20.75 -14.82
N LYS A 310 0.78 -21.10 -15.63
CA LYS A 310 0.16 -20.21 -16.63
C LYS A 310 -0.23 -18.84 -16.07
N TYR A 311 -0.90 -18.79 -14.92
CA TYR A 311 -1.41 -17.52 -14.38
C TYR A 311 -0.40 -16.81 -13.48
N ILE A 312 0.40 -17.56 -12.72
CA ILE A 312 1.45 -16.98 -11.89
C ILE A 312 2.53 -16.32 -12.76
N SER A 313 2.98 -16.97 -13.83
CA SER A 313 4.00 -16.39 -14.72
C SER A 313 3.49 -15.19 -15.51
N ALA A 314 2.17 -15.07 -15.72
CA ALA A 314 1.58 -13.89 -16.34
C ALA A 314 1.75 -12.61 -15.48
N SER A 315 2.00 -12.78 -14.17
CA SER A 315 2.29 -11.70 -13.24
C SER A 315 3.79 -11.50 -12.97
N GLU A 316 4.67 -12.19 -13.71
CA GLU A 316 6.11 -11.98 -13.65
C GLU A 316 6.52 -10.63 -14.27
N MET A 317 7.29 -9.84 -13.54
CA MET A 317 7.76 -8.53 -14.01
C MET A 317 8.90 -8.65 -15.02
N GLY A 318 9.03 -7.63 -15.87
CA GLY A 318 10.12 -7.54 -16.86
C GLY A 318 9.75 -7.96 -18.28
N HIS A 319 8.50 -8.33 -18.54
CA HIS A 319 8.04 -8.77 -19.87
C HIS A 319 7.37 -7.67 -20.73
N LEU A 320 6.92 -6.56 -20.14
CA LEU A 320 6.20 -5.49 -20.88
C LEU A 320 7.11 -4.43 -21.52
N GLY A 321 8.35 -4.31 -21.03
CA GLY A 321 9.31 -3.34 -21.51
C GLY A 321 10.13 -2.70 -20.38
N THR A 322 10.95 -1.74 -20.77
CA THR A 322 11.85 -1.02 -19.85
C THR A 322 11.21 0.30 -19.40
N PRO A 323 11.09 0.54 -18.07
CA PRO A 323 10.63 1.82 -17.55
C PRO A 323 11.52 2.98 -17.99
N THR A 324 10.91 4.11 -18.32
CA THR A 324 11.62 5.32 -18.79
C THR A 324 11.81 6.38 -17.71
N ILE A 325 11.12 6.24 -16.58
CA ILE A 325 11.25 7.13 -15.43
C ILE A 325 12.46 6.73 -14.57
N PRO A 326 13.04 7.65 -13.79
CA PRO A 326 14.07 7.30 -12.81
C PRO A 326 13.52 6.36 -11.73
N LEU A 327 14.28 5.33 -11.37
CA LEU A 327 13.90 4.37 -10.34
C LEU A 327 14.93 4.30 -9.22
N HIS A 328 14.45 4.09 -8.00
CA HIS A 328 15.25 3.61 -6.88
C HIS A 328 14.72 2.26 -6.44
N LEU A 329 15.54 1.22 -6.58
CA LEU A 329 15.23 -0.12 -6.11
C LEU A 329 16.14 -0.49 -4.94
N TYR A 330 15.60 -1.12 -3.91
CA TYR A 330 16.39 -1.56 -2.76
C TYR A 330 15.97 -2.95 -2.28
N HIS A 331 16.94 -3.81 -1.96
CA HIS A 331 16.65 -5.20 -1.63
C HIS A 331 17.68 -5.81 -0.67
N ALA A 332 17.22 -6.66 0.25
CA ALA A 332 18.07 -7.33 1.21
C ALA A 332 18.69 -8.55 0.55
N ILE A 333 20.00 -8.74 0.69
CA ILE A 333 20.68 -9.91 0.10
C ILE A 333 20.18 -11.20 0.75
N HIS A 334 19.82 -11.14 2.03
CA HIS A 334 19.32 -12.25 2.83
C HIS A 334 17.79 -12.22 3.04
N ASP A 335 17.06 -11.58 2.12
CA ASP A 335 15.59 -11.53 2.15
C ASP A 335 14.99 -12.95 2.17
N GLU A 336 14.33 -13.27 3.29
CA GLU A 336 13.72 -14.55 3.61
C GLU A 336 12.30 -14.71 3.05
N VAL A 337 11.75 -13.66 2.45
CA VAL A 337 10.40 -13.64 1.87
C VAL A 337 10.48 -13.56 0.35
N VAL A 338 11.20 -12.57 -0.16
CA VAL A 338 11.26 -12.22 -1.56
C VAL A 338 12.68 -12.43 -2.10
N PRO A 339 12.91 -13.42 -2.97
CA PRO A 339 14.24 -13.75 -3.45
C PRO A 339 14.97 -12.58 -4.13
N TYR A 340 16.08 -12.14 -3.53
CA TYR A 340 16.94 -11.06 -4.03
C TYR A 340 17.38 -11.23 -5.49
N ALA A 341 17.69 -12.47 -5.89
CA ALA A 341 18.18 -12.77 -7.23
C ALA A 341 17.19 -12.35 -8.32
N ASN A 342 15.89 -12.53 -8.09
CA ASN A 342 14.86 -12.15 -9.06
C ASN A 342 14.79 -10.62 -9.25
N ALA A 343 14.86 -9.85 -8.15
CA ALA A 343 14.92 -8.39 -8.21
C ALA A 343 16.19 -7.89 -8.91
N LYS A 344 17.34 -8.46 -8.59
CA LYS A 344 18.62 -8.13 -9.25
C LYS A 344 18.57 -8.41 -10.76
N ASN A 345 18.00 -9.54 -11.18
CA ASN A 345 17.87 -9.90 -12.59
C ASN A 345 16.92 -8.94 -13.33
N LEU A 346 15.82 -8.52 -12.69
CA LEU A 346 14.91 -7.51 -13.25
C LEU A 346 15.64 -6.18 -13.48
N VAL A 347 16.38 -5.69 -12.47
CA VAL A 347 17.18 -4.47 -12.60
C VAL A 347 18.17 -4.58 -13.74
N GLN A 348 18.93 -5.68 -13.82
CA GLN A 348 19.88 -5.90 -14.91
C GLN A 348 19.20 -5.88 -16.27
N THR A 349 18.02 -6.51 -16.40
CA THR A 349 17.22 -6.52 -17.63
C THR A 349 16.80 -5.12 -18.05
N TRP A 350 16.24 -4.34 -17.12
CA TRP A 350 15.84 -2.95 -17.39
C TRP A 350 17.04 -2.05 -17.68
N CYS A 351 18.16 -2.23 -16.99
CA CYS A 351 19.40 -1.51 -17.25
C CYS A 351 19.95 -1.79 -18.64
N ALA A 352 19.95 -3.05 -19.08
CA ALA A 352 20.33 -3.42 -20.44
C ALA A 352 19.40 -2.79 -21.49
N GLY A 353 18.13 -2.57 -21.13
CA GLY A 353 17.17 -1.82 -21.94
C GLY A 353 17.25 -0.29 -21.83
N GLY A 354 18.23 0.26 -21.11
CA GLY A 354 18.47 1.71 -21.01
C GLY A 354 17.74 2.44 -19.90
N ALA A 355 17.23 1.74 -18.87
CA ALA A 355 16.62 2.38 -17.71
C ALA A 355 17.62 3.25 -16.92
N ASN A 356 17.08 4.17 -16.12
CA ASN A 356 17.82 4.91 -15.11
C ASN A 356 17.46 4.37 -13.72
N ILE A 357 18.36 3.60 -13.11
CA ILE A 357 18.08 2.87 -11.87
C ILE A 357 19.20 3.06 -10.86
N GLN A 358 18.83 3.44 -9.64
CA GLN A 358 19.68 3.31 -8.46
C GLN A 358 19.28 2.03 -7.73
N PHE A 359 20.13 1.00 -7.76
CA PHE A 359 19.87 -0.26 -7.05
C PHE A 359 20.76 -0.39 -5.82
N THR A 360 20.14 -0.46 -4.64
CA THR A 360 20.82 -0.67 -3.36
C THR A 360 20.61 -2.10 -2.88
N SER A 361 21.70 -2.82 -2.61
CA SER A 361 21.70 -4.12 -1.96
C SER A 361 22.14 -3.96 -0.51
N ASP A 362 21.35 -4.45 0.44
CA ASP A 362 21.63 -4.39 1.87
C ASP A 362 22.10 -5.76 2.39
N GLU A 363 23.27 -5.81 3.01
CA GLU A 363 23.91 -7.07 3.47
C GLU A 363 23.40 -7.55 4.84
N LEU A 364 23.06 -6.67 5.77
CA LEU A 364 22.73 -7.06 7.15
C LEU A 364 21.23 -7.09 7.44
N SER A 365 20.39 -6.64 6.50
CA SER A 365 18.94 -6.66 6.66
C SER A 365 18.31 -7.95 6.14
N GLU A 366 17.19 -8.29 6.74
CA GLU A 366 16.18 -9.24 6.30
C GLU A 366 14.97 -8.45 5.72
N HIS A 367 13.90 -9.12 5.29
CA HIS A 367 12.76 -8.49 4.62
C HIS A 367 12.13 -7.36 5.46
N LEU A 368 11.69 -7.67 6.68
CA LEU A 368 11.02 -6.68 7.53
C LEU A 368 11.95 -5.56 8.00
N ILE A 369 13.21 -5.90 8.26
CA ILE A 369 14.22 -4.92 8.69
C ILE A 369 14.45 -3.90 7.57
N LEU A 370 14.59 -4.37 6.33
CA LEU A 370 14.85 -3.49 5.20
C LEU A 370 13.68 -2.55 4.87
N ALA A 371 12.44 -2.98 5.13
CA ALA A 371 11.26 -2.12 4.97
C ALA A 371 11.43 -0.77 5.70
N VAL A 372 12.09 -0.80 6.85
CA VAL A 372 12.40 0.39 7.66
C VAL A 372 13.75 0.99 7.31
N THR A 373 14.83 0.20 7.30
CA THR A 373 16.20 0.72 7.13
C THR A 373 16.43 1.28 5.72
N GLY A 374 15.85 0.65 4.69
CA GLY A 374 15.87 1.11 3.30
C GLY A 374 14.80 2.16 2.99
N GLY A 375 13.74 2.24 3.81
CA GLY A 375 12.65 3.19 3.62
C GLY A 375 13.10 4.66 3.66
N ALA A 376 14.15 4.98 4.42
CA ALA A 376 14.71 6.33 4.48
C ALA A 376 15.41 6.73 3.17
N ASP A 377 16.15 5.83 2.52
CA ASP A 377 16.77 6.09 1.23
C ASP A 377 15.72 6.27 0.13
N ALA A 378 14.68 5.43 0.14
CA ALA A 378 13.53 5.57 -0.75
C ALA A 378 12.80 6.90 -0.57
N PHE A 379 12.57 7.32 0.68
CA PHE A 379 12.00 8.63 0.99
C PHE A 379 12.88 9.77 0.50
N ASN A 380 14.20 9.69 0.71
CA ASN A 380 15.13 10.71 0.23
C ASN A 380 15.17 10.78 -1.30
N PHE A 381 15.07 9.65 -2.00
CA PHE A 381 14.88 9.64 -3.44
C PHE A 381 13.63 10.44 -3.84
N ILE A 382 12.49 10.22 -3.17
CA ILE A 382 11.25 10.96 -3.43
C ILE A 382 11.44 12.46 -3.22
N VAL A 383 12.01 12.87 -2.08
CA VAL A 383 12.30 14.28 -1.80
C VAL A 383 13.19 14.90 -2.88
N ASN A 384 14.24 14.18 -3.29
CA ASN A 384 15.21 14.64 -4.30
C ASN A 384 14.60 14.83 -5.69
N ARG A 385 13.66 13.98 -6.10
CA ARG A 385 12.96 14.16 -7.38
C ARG A 385 12.05 15.38 -7.36
N PHE A 386 11.28 15.59 -6.28
CA PHE A 386 10.44 16.79 -6.16
C PHE A 386 11.25 18.09 -6.05
N SER A 387 12.45 18.05 -5.48
CA SER A 387 13.33 19.22 -5.38
C SER A 387 14.14 19.50 -6.66
N GLY A 388 14.03 18.65 -7.68
CA GLY A 388 14.77 18.79 -8.93
C GLY A 388 16.26 18.46 -8.81
N ALA A 389 16.65 17.67 -7.81
CA ALA A 389 18.03 17.26 -7.62
C ALA A 389 18.53 16.46 -8.85
N PRO A 390 19.79 16.68 -9.31
CA PRO A 390 20.34 16.02 -10.47
C PRO A 390 20.19 14.49 -10.44
N LEU A 391 19.93 13.92 -11.60
CA LEU A 391 19.88 12.49 -11.82
C LEU A 391 21.24 12.01 -12.34
N THR A 392 21.79 10.97 -11.73
CA THR A 392 22.84 10.18 -12.38
C THR A 392 22.21 9.46 -13.57
N ALA A 393 22.80 9.58 -14.76
CA ALA A 393 22.30 8.89 -15.93
C ALA A 393 22.69 7.40 -15.89
N GLY A 394 21.81 6.53 -16.40
CA GLY A 394 22.03 5.09 -16.47
C GLY A 394 21.82 4.40 -15.13
N CYS A 395 22.38 3.21 -14.99
CA CYS A 395 22.21 2.39 -13.79
C CYS A 395 23.42 2.43 -12.87
N THR A 396 23.16 2.55 -11.57
CA THR A 396 24.15 2.46 -10.51
C THR A 396 23.79 1.36 -9.53
N PHE A 397 24.77 0.52 -9.19
CA PHE A 397 24.63 -0.56 -8.23
C PHE A 397 25.44 -0.21 -6.98
N LYS A 398 24.81 -0.21 -5.82
CA LYS A 398 25.43 0.03 -4.52
C LYS A 398 25.17 -1.18 -3.63
N THR A 399 26.20 -1.68 -2.97
CA THR A 399 26.04 -2.60 -1.84
C THR A 399 26.40 -1.86 -0.57
N THR A 400 25.60 -2.04 0.47
CA THR A 400 25.82 -1.44 1.79
C THR A 400 25.73 -2.49 2.87
N LEU A 401 26.47 -2.27 3.96
CA LEU A 401 26.33 -3.10 5.16
C LEU A 401 24.93 -2.96 5.73
N THR A 402 24.41 -1.73 5.81
CA THR A 402 23.01 -1.48 6.13
C THR A 402 22.59 -0.09 5.65
N SER A 403 21.41 -0.01 5.05
CA SER A 403 20.76 1.24 4.64
C SER A 403 20.44 2.13 5.84
N ALA A 404 20.40 1.59 7.07
CA ALA A 404 20.25 2.38 8.30
C ALA A 404 21.41 3.37 8.53
N LEU A 405 22.61 3.05 8.02
CA LEU A 405 23.81 3.88 8.17
C LEU A 405 24.06 4.80 6.97
N ASP A 406 23.55 4.41 5.80
CA ASP A 406 23.60 5.23 4.58
C ASP A 406 22.60 6.39 4.62
N SER A 407 21.44 6.12 5.23
CA SER A 407 20.43 7.10 5.46
C SER A 407 20.71 7.81 6.78
N GLY A 408 20.72 9.15 6.77
CA GLY A 408 20.46 9.90 7.99
C GLY A 408 18.99 9.73 8.35
N ALA A 409 18.53 8.53 8.69
CA ALA A 409 17.11 8.22 8.89
C ALA A 409 16.46 9.16 9.92
N LEU A 410 17.18 9.47 11.00
CA LEU A 410 16.78 10.46 11.98
C LEU A 410 16.67 11.88 11.38
N SER A 411 17.60 12.30 10.51
CA SER A 411 17.49 13.58 9.80
C SER A 411 16.41 13.58 8.71
N THR A 412 16.04 12.39 8.21
CA THR A 412 15.09 12.20 7.11
C THR A 412 13.66 12.26 7.62
N PHE A 413 13.37 11.44 8.63
CA PHE A 413 12.04 11.25 9.22
C PHE A 413 11.79 12.14 10.45
N GLY A 414 12.83 12.72 11.06
CA GLY A 414 12.72 13.37 12.36
C GLY A 414 12.61 12.36 13.50
N SER A 415 12.75 12.82 14.74
CA SER A 415 12.82 11.94 15.92
C SER A 415 11.55 11.14 16.18
N VAL A 416 10.37 11.76 16.02
CA VAL A 416 9.08 11.12 16.34
C VAL A 416 8.81 9.93 15.41
N ILE A 417 8.84 10.15 14.11
CA ILE A 417 8.60 9.11 13.10
C ILE A 417 9.68 8.02 13.20
N PHE A 418 10.93 8.42 13.45
CA PHE A 418 12.01 7.46 13.61
C PHE A 418 11.85 6.56 14.84
N ASP A 419 11.33 7.08 15.95
CA ASP A 419 11.07 6.30 17.15
C ASP A 419 9.86 5.35 16.95
N GLU A 420 8.84 5.75 16.18
CA GLU A 420 7.75 4.84 15.77
C GLU A 420 8.27 3.70 14.89
N LEU A 421 9.10 4.01 13.89
CA LEU A 421 9.74 3.01 13.02
C LEU A 421 10.60 2.02 13.82
N LYS A 422 11.36 2.48 14.82
CA LYS A 422 12.09 1.59 15.73
C LYS A 422 11.17 0.70 16.56
N THR A 423 10.08 1.27 17.06
CA THR A 423 9.10 0.53 17.87
C THR A 423 8.49 -0.61 17.07
N LEU A 424 8.18 -0.39 15.78
CA LEU A 424 7.65 -1.41 14.87
C LEU A 424 8.62 -2.59 14.66
N LEU A 425 9.93 -2.36 14.73
CA LEU A 425 10.95 -3.41 14.61
C LEU A 425 11.24 -4.15 15.92
N ASN A 426 10.57 -3.80 17.03
CA ASN A 426 10.86 -4.32 18.37
C ASN A 426 12.35 -4.14 18.77
N VAL A 427 13.04 -3.15 18.18
CA VAL A 427 14.41 -2.78 18.54
C VAL A 427 14.32 -1.94 19.81
N GLY A 428 14.74 -2.50 20.95
CA GLY A 428 14.61 -1.87 22.25
C GLY A 428 15.08 -0.41 22.28
N ILE A 429 14.21 0.48 22.78
CA ILE A 429 14.50 1.91 22.97
C ILE A 429 15.66 2.02 23.99
N GLY A 430 16.79 2.63 23.59
CA GLY A 430 17.89 2.99 24.50
C GLY A 430 19.23 2.25 24.35
N LEU A 431 19.46 1.48 23.28
CA LEU A 431 20.73 0.74 23.10
C LEU A 431 21.82 1.42 22.25
N TYR A 432 21.78 2.74 22.07
CA TYR A 432 22.96 3.51 21.68
C TYR A 432 22.95 4.87 22.38
N GLY A 433 23.75 4.97 23.44
CA GLY A 433 23.85 6.17 24.28
C GLY A 433 24.64 5.94 25.56
N SER A 434 25.92 5.61 25.45
CA SER A 434 26.96 6.00 26.41
C SER A 434 28.24 6.29 25.65
#